data_AF-A0A2G2XWL8-F1
#
_entry.id   AF-A0A2G2XWL8-F1
#
_cell.length_a   1.000
_cell.length_b   1.000
_cell.length_c   1.000
_cell.angle_alpha   90.00
_cell.angle_beta   90.00
_cell.angle_gamma   90.00
#
_symmetry.space_group_name_H-M   'P 1'
#
loop_
_entity.id
_entity.type
_entity.pdbx_description
1 polymer ?
#
loop_
_entity_poly.entity_id
_entity_poly.type
_entity_poly.pdbx_seq_one_letter_code
_entity_poly.pdbx_strand_id
1 'polypeptide(L)'
;MGYEVNSPRIVEAIYYECVPVIIADNFALPFSEVLNWTAFSVVVSEKDIPKIKDILSNIPLRRYQAMQNNVKIVQKHFLWNSTPTRYDLFHMILYSIWNSRLNQL
;
A
#
# COMPACT_ATOMS: atom_id res chain seq x y z
N MET A 1 -5.80 -20.71 -0.54
CA MET A 1 -5.27 -19.59 0.28
C MET A 1 -5.13 -18.38 -0.64
N GLY A 2 -6.01 -17.39 -0.54
CA GLY A 2 -6.32 -16.55 -1.71
C GLY A 2 -7.28 -15.40 -1.48
N TYR A 3 -8.39 -15.68 -0.81
CA TYR A 3 -9.63 -14.91 -0.91
C TYR A 3 -10.00 -14.16 0.37
N GLU A 4 -9.17 -14.21 1.42
CA GLU A 4 -9.47 -13.57 2.68
C GLU A 4 -9.12 -12.08 2.63
N VAL A 5 -10.08 -11.26 3.08
CA VAL A 5 -10.01 -9.80 3.10
C VAL A 5 -8.83 -9.28 3.94
N ASN A 6 -8.34 -10.09 4.89
CA ASN A 6 -7.24 -9.79 5.80
C ASN A 6 -5.91 -10.43 5.38
N SER A 7 -5.68 -10.60 4.08
CA SER A 7 -4.42 -11.16 3.59
C SER A 7 -3.24 -10.21 3.86
N PRO A 8 -2.10 -10.70 4.41
CA PRO A 8 -0.94 -9.86 4.68
C PRO A 8 -0.18 -9.42 3.41
N ARG A 9 -0.61 -9.85 2.21
CA ARG A 9 0.12 -9.69 0.95
C ARG A 9 0.56 -8.26 0.62
N ILE A 10 -0.26 -7.26 0.93
CA ILE A 10 0.13 -5.86 0.69
C ILE A 10 1.31 -5.49 1.58
N VAL A 11 1.25 -5.87 2.86
CA VAL A 11 2.33 -5.65 3.83
C VAL A 11 3.56 -6.46 3.46
N GLU A 12 3.41 -7.72 3.07
CA GLU A 12 4.51 -8.58 2.60
C GLU A 12 5.17 -8.03 1.33
N ALA A 13 4.40 -7.56 0.35
CA ALA A 13 4.95 -6.95 -0.86
C ALA A 13 5.80 -5.72 -0.52
N ILE A 14 5.31 -4.86 0.37
CA ILE A 14 6.05 -3.69 0.84
C ILE A 14 7.31 -4.13 1.62
N TYR A 15 7.19 -5.14 2.47
CA TYR A 15 8.31 -5.70 3.23
C TYR A 15 9.43 -6.20 2.31
N TYR A 16 9.09 -6.89 1.22
CA TYR A 16 10.04 -7.37 0.22
C TYR A 16 10.39 -6.33 -0.87
N GLU A 17 10.04 -5.06 -0.67
CA GLU A 17 10.35 -3.96 -1.59
C GLU A 17 9.75 -4.13 -3.00
N CYS A 18 8.66 -4.90 -3.10
CA CYS A 18 7.89 -5.10 -4.31
C CYS A 18 6.84 -3.99 -4.47
N VAL A 19 6.69 -3.46 -5.68
CA VAL A 19 5.58 -2.54 -6.03
C VAL A 19 4.26 -3.33 -5.97
N PRO A 20 3.34 -3.02 -5.04
CA PRO A 20 2.08 -3.74 -4.95
C PRO A 20 1.19 -3.43 -6.16
N VAL A 21 0.62 -4.49 -6.73
CA VAL A 21 -0.47 -4.42 -7.71
C VAL A 21 -1.76 -4.78 -6.97
N ILE A 22 -2.61 -3.78 -6.76
CA ILE A 22 -3.84 -3.90 -5.99
C ILE A 22 -4.98 -4.11 -6.97
N ILE A 23 -5.63 -5.28 -6.88
CA ILE A 23 -6.79 -5.64 -7.69
C ILE A 23 -7.98 -5.77 -6.75
N ALA A 24 -8.69 -4.67 -6.54
CA ALA A 24 -9.89 -4.64 -5.72
C ALA A 24 -10.66 -3.34 -5.95
N ASP A 25 -11.97 -3.44 -6.13
CA ASP A 25 -12.84 -2.26 -6.21
C ASP A 25 -13.22 -1.81 -4.79
N ASN A 26 -13.17 -0.49 -4.52
CA ASN A 26 -13.52 0.12 -3.22
C ASN A 26 -12.73 -0.40 -2.01
N PHE A 27 -11.53 -0.93 -2.20
CA PHE A 27 -10.68 -1.38 -1.10
C PHE A 27 -10.02 -0.20 -0.38
N ALA A 28 -10.32 -0.05 0.91
CA ALA A 28 -9.71 0.97 1.75
C ALA A 28 -8.26 0.58 2.06
N LEU A 29 -7.32 1.26 1.41
CA LEU A 29 -5.89 0.99 1.61
C LEU A 29 -5.41 1.50 2.98
N PRO A 30 -4.53 0.75 3.67
CA PRO A 30 -3.99 1.18 4.95
C PRO A 30 -3.33 2.55 4.86
N PHE A 31 -3.61 3.42 5.84
CA PHE A 31 -3.01 4.75 5.95
C PHE A 31 -3.21 5.63 4.72
N SER A 32 -4.27 5.42 3.94
CA SER A 32 -4.58 6.21 2.74
C SER A 32 -4.86 7.69 3.03
N GLU A 33 -5.15 8.02 4.29
CA GLU A 33 -5.26 9.38 4.81
C GLU A 33 -3.91 10.12 4.93
N VAL A 34 -2.78 9.40 4.87
CA VAL A 34 -1.42 9.99 4.94
C VAL A 34 -0.58 9.62 3.72
N LEU A 35 -0.70 8.39 3.23
CA LEU A 35 0.14 7.84 2.17
C LEU A 35 -0.54 7.98 0.80
N ASN A 36 0.17 8.63 -0.13
CA ASN A 36 -0.25 8.63 -1.53
C ASN A 36 0.11 7.30 -2.21
N TRP A 37 -0.81 6.34 -2.18
CA TRP A 37 -0.65 5.02 -2.80
C TRP A 37 -0.35 5.08 -4.30
N THR A 38 -0.80 6.11 -5.03
CA THR A 38 -0.50 6.25 -6.46
C THR A 38 0.99 6.47 -6.76
N ALA A 39 1.78 6.87 -5.75
CA ALA A 39 3.21 7.09 -5.89
C ALA A 39 4.05 5.80 -5.81
N PHE A 40 3.51 4.72 -5.25
CA PHE A 40 4.26 3.48 -5.00
C PHE A 40 3.49 2.19 -5.30
N SER A 41 2.27 2.27 -5.83
CA SER A 41 1.46 1.11 -6.18
C SER A 41 0.80 1.26 -7.55
N VAL A 42 0.30 0.14 -8.08
CA VAL A 42 -0.58 0.11 -9.25
C VAL A 42 -1.93 -0.39 -8.78
N VAL A 43 -2.99 0.40 -8.99
CA VAL A 43 -4.38 -0.01 -8.70
C VAL A 43 -5.04 -0.41 -10.01
N VAL A 44 -5.62 -1.60 -10.06
CA VAL A 44 -6.32 -2.18 -11.21
C VAL A 44 -7.74 -2.51 -10.79
N SER A 45 -8.73 -2.01 -11.51
CA SER A 45 -10.13 -2.38 -11.26
C SER A 45 -10.37 -3.83 -11.64
N GLU A 46 -11.27 -4.52 -10.95
CA GLU A 46 -11.55 -5.95 -11.20
C GLU A 46 -12.00 -6.21 -12.64
N LYS A 47 -12.74 -5.29 -13.24
CA LYS A 47 -13.16 -5.37 -14.65
C LYS A 47 -11.99 -5.37 -15.65
N ASP A 48 -10.84 -4.83 -15.26
CA ASP A 48 -9.65 -4.69 -16.10
C ASP A 48 -8.63 -5.83 -15.91
N ILE A 49 -8.96 -6.83 -15.07
CA ILE A 49 -8.16 -8.06 -14.92
C ILE A 49 -7.78 -8.69 -16.28
N PRO A 50 -8.67 -8.80 -17.29
CA PRO A 50 -8.31 -9.35 -18.60
C PRO A 50 -7.19 -8.57 -19.32
N LYS A 51 -7.00 -7.29 -18.98
CA LYS A 51 -6.01 -6.39 -19.57
C LYS A 51 -4.77 -6.20 -18.68
N ILE A 52 -4.67 -6.92 -17.56
CA ILE A 52 -3.61 -6.68 -16.56
C ILE A 52 -2.21 -6.79 -17.16
N LYS A 53 -2.00 -7.74 -18.08
CA LYS A 53 -0.72 -7.90 -18.77
C LYS A 53 -0.36 -6.63 -19.54
N ASP A 54 -1.31 -6.04 -20.26
CA ASP A 54 -1.08 -4.84 -21.05
C ASP A 54 -0.85 -3.63 -20.14
N ILE A 55 -1.63 -3.51 -19.06
CA ILE A 55 -1.46 -2.44 -18.06
C ILE A 55 -0.04 -2.48 -17.48
N LEU A 56 0.42 -3.64 -17.01
CA LEU A 56 1.73 -3.79 -16.38
C LEU A 56 2.88 -3.66 -17.38
N SER A 57 2.73 -4.21 -18.59
CA SER A 57 3.77 -4.15 -19.63
C SER A 57 3.97 -2.72 -20.19
N ASN A 58 2.93 -1.88 -20.11
CA ASN A 58 3.01 -0.48 -20.55
C ASN A 58 3.62 0.46 -19.49
N ILE A 59 4.00 -0.03 -18.30
CA ILE A 59 4.66 0.77 -17.28
C ILE A 59 6.14 0.95 -17.69
N PRO A 60 6.60 2.18 -17.96
CA PRO A 60 8.00 2.39 -18.31
C PRO A 60 8.91 2.01 -17.13
N LEU A 61 10.08 1.43 -17.42
CA LEU A 61 11.06 1.01 -16.40
C LEU A 61 11.39 2.14 -15.41
N ARG A 62 11.57 3.37 -15.91
CA ARG A 62 11.82 4.56 -15.07
C ARG A 62 10.71 4.80 -14.04
N ARG A 63 9.45 4.60 -14.43
CA ARG A 63 8.30 4.75 -13.54
C ARG A 63 8.26 3.62 -12.52
N TYR A 64 8.52 2.38 -12.94
CA TYR A 64 8.63 1.24 -12.03
C TYR A 64 9.72 1.46 -10.97
N GLN A 65 10.92 1.89 -11.37
CA GLN A 65 12.03 2.18 -10.45
C GLN A 65 11.68 3.30 -9.47
N ALA A 66 10.98 4.35 -9.92
CA ALA A 66 10.50 5.40 -9.03
C ALA A 66 9.50 4.86 -7.99
N MET A 67 8.54 4.04 -8.42
CA MET A 67 7.60 3.39 -7.49
C MET A 67 8.33 2.48 -6.50
N GLN A 68 9.29 1.68 -6.96
CA GLN A 68 10.07 0.78 -6.11
C GLN A 68 10.88 1.55 -5.06
N ASN A 69 11.53 2.65 -5.43
CA ASN A 69 12.22 3.51 -4.46
C ASN A 69 11.25 4.08 -3.42
N ASN A 70 10.04 4.47 -3.85
CA ASN A 70 9.02 4.94 -2.93
C ASN A 70 8.53 3.83 -1.99
N VAL A 71 8.42 2.57 -2.46
CA VAL A 71 8.13 1.41 -1.58
C VAL A 71 9.16 1.31 -0.45
N LYS A 72 10.46 1.40 -0.77
CA LYS A 72 11.52 1.36 0.26
C LYS A 72 11.38 2.49 1.29
N ILE A 73 10.99 3.68 0.85
CA ILE A 73 10.78 4.83 1.75
C ILE A 73 9.59 4.58 2.68
N VAL A 74 8.48 4.06 2.16
CA VAL A 74 7.26 3.84 2.96
C VAL A 74 7.31 2.58 3.81
N GLN A 75 8.22 1.63 3.51
CA GLN A 75 8.35 0.34 4.18
C GLN A 75 8.35 0.47 5.72
N LYS A 76 9.08 1.45 6.26
CA LYS A 76 9.14 1.72 7.71
C LYS A 76 7.78 1.93 8.37
N HIS A 77 6.81 2.47 7.64
CA HIS A 77 5.44 2.75 8.12
C HIS A 77 4.61 1.47 8.30
N PHE A 78 5.09 0.35 7.77
CA PHE A 78 4.47 -0.96 7.85
C PHE A 78 5.24 -1.96 8.73
N LEU A 79 6.31 -1.51 9.39
CA LEU A 79 7.13 -2.33 10.28
C LEU A 79 6.75 -2.09 11.74
N TRP A 80 6.55 -3.17 12.48
CA TRP A 80 6.40 -3.13 13.93
C TRP A 80 7.76 -3.21 14.60
N ASN A 81 8.10 -2.23 15.43
CA ASN A 81 9.31 -2.23 16.26
C ASN A 81 8.97 -2.60 17.70
N SER A 82 9.89 -3.30 18.40
CA SER A 82 9.72 -3.63 19.82
C SER A 82 9.67 -2.39 20.71
N THR A 83 10.42 -1.36 20.34
CA THR A 83 10.31 0.00 20.90
C THR A 83 9.81 0.91 19.79
N PRO A 84 8.68 1.62 19.96
CA PRO A 84 8.13 2.46 18.91
C PRO A 84 9.14 3.49 18.38
N THR A 85 9.30 3.54 17.07
CA THR A 85 10.16 4.52 16.38
C THR A 85 9.32 5.50 15.57
N ARG A 86 9.85 6.70 15.35
CA ARG A 86 9.09 7.80 14.72
C ARG A 86 8.49 7.35 13.37
N TYR A 87 7.17 7.44 13.27
CA TYR A 87 6.37 7.07 12.09
C TYR A 87 6.33 5.58 11.75
N ASP A 88 6.69 4.68 12.66
CA ASP A 88 6.51 3.26 12.42
C ASP A 88 5.03 2.82 12.47
N LEU A 89 4.78 1.52 12.28
CA LEU A 89 3.43 0.98 12.22
C LEU A 89 2.59 1.34 13.46
N PHE A 90 3.20 1.35 14.65
CA PHE A 90 2.52 1.75 15.89
C PHE A 90 2.01 3.19 15.81
N HIS A 91 2.86 4.14 15.40
CA HIS A 91 2.47 5.54 15.27
C HIS A 91 1.45 5.77 14.15
N MET A 92 1.59 5.06 13.04
CA MET A 92 0.64 5.15 11.92
C MET A 92 -0.77 4.69 12.35
N ILE A 93 -0.87 3.60 13.10
CA ILE A 93 -2.14 3.12 13.66
C ILE A 93 -2.75 4.14 14.62
N LEU A 94 -1.97 4.67 15.56
CA LEU A 94 -2.45 5.68 16.50
C LEU A 94 -2.98 6.93 15.78
N TYR A 95 -2.25 7.40 14.77
CA TYR A 95 -2.68 8.53 13.95
C TYR A 95 -3.99 8.22 13.22
N SER A 96 -4.09 7.05 12.59
CA SER A 96 -5.30 6.64 11.85
C SER A 96 -6.54 6.57 12.75
N ILE A 97 -6.40 5.99 13.95
CA ILE A 97 -7.49 5.93 14.95
C ILE A 97 -7.89 7.33 15.39
N TRP A 98 -6.92 8.20 15.67
CA TRP A 98 -7.20 9.57 16.09
C TRP A 98 -7.93 10.35 15.00
N ASN A 99 -7.46 10.28 13.76
CA ASN A 99 -8.10 10.94 12.61
C ASN A 99 -9.52 10.41 12.37
N SER A 100 -9.73 9.10 12.46
CA SER A 100 -11.06 8.49 12.32
C SER A 100 -12.05 9.02 13.37
N ARG A 101 -11.63 9.17 14.63
CA ARG A 101 -12.46 9.73 15.70
C ARG A 101 -12.80 11.20 15.49
N LEU A 102 -11.87 11.99 14.95
CA LEU A 102 -12.11 13.40 14.65
C LEU A 102 -13.11 13.57 13.51
N ASN A 103 -13.04 12.74 12.47
CA ASN A 103 -13.93 12.83 11.31
C ASN A 103 -15.33 12.22 11.55
N GLN A 104 -15.57 11.61 12.72
CA GLN A 104 -16.89 11.13 13.16
C GLN A 104 -17.65 12.16 14.01
N LEU A 105 -17.03 13.28 14.36
CA LEU A 105 -17.65 14.46 14.99
C LEU A 105 -18.02 15.48 13.91
#